data_AF-A0A7R9ZLA0-F1
#
_entry.id   AF-A0A7R9ZLA0-F1
#
_cell.length_a   1.000
_cell.length_b   1.000
_cell.length_c   1.000
_cell.angle_alpha   90.00
_cell.angle_beta   90.00
_cell.angle_gamma   90.00
#
_symmetry.space_group_name_H-M   'P 1'
#
loop_
_entity.id
_entity.type
_entity.pdbx_description
1 polymer ?
#
loop_
_entity_poly.entity_id
_entity_poly.type
_entity_poly.pdbx_seq_one_letter_code
_entity_poly.pdbx_strand_id
1 'polypeptide(L)'
;QVYGVDMSILQKGFDKEQKDFYLWSSRWTELPPEAVLAEPKAIKRYDMMTCTLQEARGIPADDGHNDFDFSIDGSTTAGPISGLAGWFTADFQSRTDEAGAAAPKLLQPAFLSTGPENGYTHWGQQTFYFQSSIPLLKGQTTRLKGEVEMMRTKENSRLYNCRIAYTSSRKKNEADKDAPPLMQSELTEQVYQIP
;
A
#
# COMPACT_ATOMS: atom_id res chain seq x y z
N GLN A 1 28.51 31.62 -12.73
CA GLN A 1 27.16 32.20 -12.55
C GLN A 1 26.81 32.95 -13.84
N VAL A 2 25.74 32.56 -14.53
CA VAL A 2 25.42 33.08 -15.89
C VAL A 2 24.42 34.26 -15.86
N TYR A 3 23.76 34.53 -14.73
CA TYR A 3 22.71 35.56 -14.65
C TYR A 3 22.76 36.49 -13.42
N GLY A 4 23.77 36.40 -12.55
CA GLY A 4 23.97 37.34 -11.43
C GLY A 4 22.87 37.36 -10.34
N VAL A 5 21.88 36.47 -10.41
CA VAL A 5 20.82 36.34 -9.40
C VAL A 5 21.18 35.20 -8.43
N ASP A 6 21.15 35.49 -7.14
CA ASP A 6 21.24 34.46 -6.10
C ASP A 6 19.86 33.82 -5.86
N MET A 7 19.75 32.54 -6.22
CA MET A 7 18.54 31.74 -6.04
C MET A 7 18.59 30.86 -4.78
N SER A 8 19.59 31.02 -3.90
CA SER A 8 19.76 30.22 -2.68
C SER A 8 18.52 30.24 -1.77
N ILE A 9 17.79 31.36 -1.75
CA ILE A 9 16.55 31.49 -0.97
C ILE A 9 15.44 30.52 -1.42
N LEU A 10 15.45 30.11 -2.70
CA LEU A 10 14.46 29.18 -3.25
C LEU A 10 14.79 27.72 -2.93
N GLN A 11 16.04 27.42 -2.56
CA GLN A 11 16.52 26.04 -2.40
C GLN A 11 15.66 25.23 -1.42
N LYS A 12 15.31 25.81 -0.26
CA LYS A 12 14.49 25.13 0.75
C LYS A 12 13.06 24.84 0.23
N GLY A 13 12.48 25.77 -0.52
CA GLY A 13 11.14 25.60 -1.10
C GLY A 13 11.15 24.54 -2.20
N PHE A 14 12.15 24.62 -3.08
CA PHE A 14 12.37 23.65 -4.14
C PHE A 14 12.60 22.23 -3.59
N ASP A 15 13.48 22.06 -2.60
CA ASP A 15 13.77 20.74 -2.02
C ASP A 15 12.53 20.11 -1.37
N LYS A 16 11.67 20.93 -0.76
CA LYS A 16 10.40 20.46 -0.20
C LYS A 16 9.45 20.02 -1.31
N GLU A 17 9.24 20.87 -2.31
CA GLU A 17 8.35 20.57 -3.44
C GLU A 17 8.78 19.31 -4.20
N GLN A 18 10.09 19.14 -4.45
CA GLN A 18 10.61 17.94 -5.11
C GLN A 18 10.37 16.68 -4.26
N LYS A 19 10.52 16.75 -2.93
CA LYS A 19 10.21 15.61 -2.05
C LYS A 19 8.72 15.30 -2.03
N ASP A 20 7.88 16.33 -1.93
CA ASP A 20 6.41 16.19 -1.93
C ASP A 20 5.95 15.53 -3.25
N PHE A 21 6.49 15.98 -4.39
CA PHE A 21 6.13 15.43 -5.69
C PHE A 21 6.69 14.02 -5.93
N TYR A 22 7.95 13.75 -5.59
CA TYR A 22 8.58 12.48 -5.95
C TYR A 22 8.44 11.37 -4.91
N LEU A 23 8.36 11.70 -3.62
CA LEU A 23 8.33 10.70 -2.53
C LEU A 23 6.95 10.62 -1.88
N TRP A 24 6.31 11.77 -1.64
CA TRP A 24 5.04 11.83 -0.90
C TRP A 24 3.81 11.81 -1.82
N SER A 25 3.99 11.48 -3.10
CA SER A 25 2.90 11.21 -4.04
C SER A 25 2.94 9.74 -4.44
N SER A 26 1.79 9.06 -4.42
CA SER A 26 1.70 7.71 -4.94
C SER A 26 1.97 7.70 -6.44
N ARG A 27 2.68 6.67 -6.93
CA ARG A 27 2.98 6.55 -8.35
C ARG A 27 2.20 5.43 -9.00
N TRP A 28 1.66 5.74 -10.17
CA TRP A 28 1.24 4.71 -11.10
C TRP A 28 2.47 3.93 -11.55
N THR A 29 2.40 2.62 -11.43
CA THR A 29 3.46 1.69 -11.82
C THR A 29 2.85 0.40 -12.35
N GLU A 30 3.56 -0.23 -13.27
CA GLU A 30 3.29 -1.60 -13.68
C GLU A 30 4.34 -2.49 -13.00
N LEU A 31 3.90 -3.17 -11.94
CA LEU A 31 4.73 -4.08 -11.18
C LEU A 31 4.67 -5.47 -11.79
N PRO A 32 5.82 -6.12 -12.02
CA PRO A 32 5.83 -7.51 -12.39
C PRO A 32 5.59 -8.39 -11.15
N PRO A 33 5.10 -9.64 -11.29
CA PRO A 33 4.80 -10.53 -10.17
C PRO A 33 5.99 -10.73 -9.20
N GLU A 34 7.21 -10.78 -9.73
CA GLU A 34 8.43 -10.95 -8.93
C GLU A 34 8.78 -9.75 -8.02
N ALA A 35 8.15 -8.59 -8.23
CA ALA A 35 8.30 -7.43 -7.35
C ALA A 35 7.52 -7.56 -6.04
N VAL A 36 6.59 -8.53 -5.95
CA VAL A 36 5.79 -8.80 -4.76
C VAL A 36 6.59 -9.67 -3.78
N LEU A 37 6.98 -9.08 -2.65
CA LEU A 37 7.89 -9.73 -1.68
C LEU A 37 7.18 -10.58 -0.62
N ALA A 38 5.86 -10.43 -0.47
CA ALA A 38 5.04 -11.11 0.52
C ALA A 38 3.61 -11.32 0.01
N GLU A 39 2.88 -12.26 0.62
CA GLU A 39 1.46 -12.48 0.34
C GLU A 39 0.63 -11.20 0.55
N PRO A 40 -0.16 -10.76 -0.46
CA PRO A 40 -0.97 -9.56 -0.35
C PRO A 40 -2.03 -9.65 0.75
N LYS A 41 -2.31 -8.51 1.40
CA LYS A 41 -3.34 -8.39 2.43
C LYS A 41 -4.45 -7.45 1.95
N ALA A 42 -5.69 -7.93 1.98
CA ALA A 42 -6.86 -7.09 1.76
C ALA A 42 -7.06 -6.16 2.96
N ILE A 43 -6.97 -4.85 2.73
CA ILE A 43 -7.14 -3.80 3.75
C ILE A 43 -8.56 -3.24 3.82
N LYS A 44 -9.36 -3.42 2.77
CA LYS A 44 -10.76 -2.99 2.71
C LYS A 44 -11.54 -3.85 1.73
N ARG A 45 -12.77 -4.21 2.09
CA ARG A 45 -13.74 -4.87 1.21
C ARG A 45 -15.01 -4.06 1.20
N TYR A 46 -15.52 -3.78 0.01
CA TYR A 46 -16.81 -3.13 -0.16
C TYR A 46 -17.81 -4.12 -0.73
N ASP A 47 -18.95 -4.26 -0.05
CA ASP A 47 -20.13 -4.91 -0.61
C ASP A 47 -20.96 -3.85 -1.33
N MET A 48 -21.02 -3.91 -2.66
CA MET A 48 -21.73 -2.92 -3.48
C MET A 48 -23.24 -2.86 -3.23
N MET A 49 -23.81 -3.84 -2.50
CA MET A 49 -25.22 -3.83 -2.14
C MET A 49 -25.51 -3.05 -0.86
N THR A 50 -24.60 -3.10 0.12
CA THR A 50 -24.79 -2.53 1.46
C THR A 50 -23.91 -1.31 1.74
N CYS A 51 -22.87 -1.10 0.91
CA CYS A 51 -21.92 -0.01 1.07
C CYS A 51 -22.61 1.35 1.06
N THR A 52 -22.40 2.09 2.14
CA THR A 52 -22.90 3.44 2.32
C THR A 52 -21.91 4.48 1.78
N LEU A 53 -22.42 5.69 1.51
CA LEU A 53 -21.55 6.82 1.14
C LEU A 53 -20.52 7.17 2.23
N GLN A 54 -20.78 6.80 3.49
CA GLN A 54 -19.85 7.03 4.59
C GLN A 54 -18.68 6.04 4.53
N GLU A 55 -18.94 4.77 4.27
CA GLU A 55 -17.91 3.74 4.09
C GLU A 55 -17.08 3.97 2.83
N ALA A 56 -17.69 4.46 1.75
CA ALA A 56 -17.00 4.79 0.50
C ALA A 56 -16.07 6.03 0.58
N ARG A 57 -16.00 6.71 1.73
CA ARG A 57 -15.09 7.86 1.93
C ARG A 57 -13.63 7.46 2.04
N GLY A 58 -13.33 6.19 2.31
CA GLY A 58 -11.98 5.67 2.39
C GLY A 58 -11.85 4.60 3.46
N ILE A 59 -10.68 4.56 4.10
CA ILE A 59 -10.29 3.61 5.14
C ILE A 59 -9.95 4.43 6.38
N PRO A 60 -10.86 4.57 7.35
CA PRO A 60 -10.57 5.29 8.58
C PRO A 60 -9.61 4.49 9.47
N ALA A 61 -8.97 5.15 10.43
CA ALA A 61 -8.02 4.50 11.34
C ALA A 61 -8.67 3.41 12.22
N ASP A 62 -9.97 3.49 12.46
CA ASP A 62 -10.76 2.57 13.30
C ASP A 62 -11.51 1.49 12.50
N ASP A 63 -11.17 1.27 11.22
CA ASP A 63 -11.88 0.31 10.35
C ASP A 63 -11.68 -1.17 10.75
N GLY A 64 -10.75 -1.47 11.66
CA GLY A 64 -10.50 -2.81 12.22
C GLY A 64 -9.85 -3.82 11.26
N HIS A 65 -9.73 -3.47 9.98
CA HIS A 65 -9.10 -4.29 8.93
C HIS A 65 -8.00 -3.57 8.16
N ASN A 66 -7.58 -2.41 8.67
CA ASN A 66 -6.61 -1.55 8.03
C ASN A 66 -5.14 -1.89 8.38
N ASP A 67 -4.92 -2.96 9.15
CA ASP A 67 -3.61 -3.45 9.53
C ASP A 67 -3.02 -4.44 8.51
N PHE A 68 -1.69 -4.48 8.46
CA PHE A 68 -0.93 -5.45 7.70
C PHE A 68 0.26 -5.97 8.50
N ASP A 69 0.64 -7.21 8.18
CA ASP A 69 1.77 -7.90 8.81
C ASP A 69 2.43 -8.83 7.79
N PHE A 70 3.53 -8.35 7.22
CA PHE A 70 4.28 -9.07 6.20
C PHE A 70 5.55 -9.66 6.79
N SER A 71 5.86 -10.90 6.45
CA SER A 71 7.12 -11.57 6.80
C SER A 71 7.87 -11.93 5.54
N ILE A 72 9.05 -11.34 5.34
CA ILE A 72 9.87 -11.49 4.14
C ILE A 72 11.20 -12.15 4.50
N ASP A 73 11.48 -13.32 3.92
CA ASP A 73 12.75 -14.03 4.12
C ASP A 73 13.82 -13.53 3.13
N GLY A 74 14.88 -12.92 3.66
CA GLY A 74 16.01 -12.42 2.87
C GLY A 74 16.90 -13.51 2.26
N SER A 75 16.59 -14.79 2.49
CA SER A 75 17.26 -15.94 1.88
C SER A 75 16.60 -16.38 0.57
N THR A 76 15.28 -16.16 0.44
CA THR A 76 14.50 -16.51 -0.75
C THR A 76 14.27 -15.31 -1.66
N THR A 77 14.26 -14.11 -1.06
CA THR A 77 13.89 -12.87 -1.75
C THR A 77 15.11 -11.98 -1.94
N ALA A 78 15.31 -11.47 -3.16
CA ALA A 78 16.40 -10.58 -3.51
C ALA A 78 15.94 -9.12 -3.54
N GLY A 79 16.82 -8.21 -3.10
CA GLY A 79 16.56 -6.77 -3.10
C GLY A 79 15.98 -6.24 -1.79
N PRO A 80 15.94 -4.90 -1.61
CA PRO A 80 15.37 -4.29 -0.43
C PRO A 80 13.85 -4.11 -0.56
N ILE A 81 13.17 -3.89 0.56
CA ILE A 81 11.78 -3.43 0.58
C ILE A 81 11.79 -1.92 0.27
N SER A 82 11.38 -1.55 -0.94
CA SER A 82 11.39 -0.15 -1.39
C SER A 82 10.11 0.62 -1.11
N GLY A 83 9.02 -0.06 -0.75
CA GLY A 83 7.72 0.56 -0.51
C GLY A 83 6.59 -0.45 -0.42
N LEU A 84 5.36 0.06 -0.44
CA LEU A 84 4.14 -0.73 -0.53
C LEU A 84 3.45 -0.48 -1.87
N ALA A 85 2.66 -1.45 -2.32
CA ALA A 85 1.84 -1.31 -3.51
C ALA A 85 0.38 -1.62 -3.18
N GLY A 86 -0.53 -0.83 -3.74
CA GLY A 86 -1.97 -1.00 -3.64
C GLY A 86 -2.58 -1.27 -5.01
N TRP A 87 -3.52 -2.20 -5.05
CA TRP A 87 -4.34 -2.52 -6.21
C TRP A 87 -5.72 -2.98 -5.72
N PHE A 88 -6.63 -3.26 -6.64
CA PHE A 88 -7.96 -3.72 -6.29
C PHE A 88 -8.38 -4.93 -7.11
N THR A 89 -9.39 -5.62 -6.59
CA THR A 89 -10.11 -6.66 -7.29
C THR A 89 -11.60 -6.35 -7.29
N ALA A 90 -12.30 -6.76 -8.34
CA ALA A 90 -13.74 -6.63 -8.45
C ALA A 90 -14.37 -7.98 -8.82
N ASP A 91 -15.30 -8.40 -7.97
CA ASP A 91 -16.07 -9.63 -8.14
C ASP A 91 -17.44 -9.34 -8.76
N PHE A 92 -17.78 -10.01 -9.85
CA PHE A 92 -19.09 -9.96 -10.49
C PHE A 92 -19.81 -11.27 -10.20
N GLN A 93 -20.55 -11.29 -9.10
CA GLN A 93 -21.24 -12.47 -8.58
C GLN A 93 -22.74 -12.19 -8.41
N SER A 94 -23.53 -13.27 -8.37
CA SER A 94 -24.94 -13.13 -8.04
C SER A 94 -25.14 -12.74 -6.60
N ARG A 95 -26.26 -12.07 -6.35
CA ARG A 95 -26.71 -11.75 -5.00
C ARG A 95 -27.02 -13.05 -4.24
N THR A 96 -26.37 -13.26 -3.10
CA THR A 96 -26.50 -14.49 -2.29
C THR A 96 -27.11 -14.26 -0.91
N ASP A 97 -27.51 -13.04 -0.57
CA ASP A 97 -28.21 -12.73 0.69
C ASP A 97 -29.69 -13.18 0.63
N GLU A 98 -30.38 -13.14 1.78
CA GLU A 98 -31.79 -13.57 1.88
C GLU A 98 -32.72 -12.80 0.93
N ALA A 99 -32.46 -11.51 0.73
CA ALA A 99 -33.20 -10.67 -0.21
C ALA A 99 -32.87 -10.97 -1.69
N GLY A 100 -31.76 -11.66 -1.96
CA GLY A 100 -31.29 -12.09 -3.27
C GLY A 100 -31.76 -13.48 -3.69
N ALA A 101 -32.59 -14.16 -2.90
CA ALA A 101 -33.09 -15.50 -3.24
C ALA A 101 -33.80 -15.58 -4.61
N ALA A 102 -34.42 -14.47 -5.05
CA ALA A 102 -35.07 -14.34 -6.35
C ALA A 102 -34.17 -13.71 -7.44
N ALA A 103 -32.94 -13.31 -7.12
CA ALA A 103 -32.03 -12.68 -8.07
C ALA A 103 -31.53 -13.71 -9.10
N PRO A 104 -31.33 -13.31 -10.37
CA PRO A 104 -30.74 -14.18 -11.39
C PRO A 104 -29.38 -14.73 -10.95
N LYS A 105 -29.22 -16.05 -11.07
CA LYS A 105 -27.96 -16.73 -10.82
C LYS A 105 -27.07 -16.66 -12.07
N LEU A 106 -25.92 -16.00 -11.93
CA LEU A 106 -24.87 -15.96 -12.92
C LEU A 106 -24.29 -17.37 -13.04
N LEU A 107 -24.38 -17.92 -14.24
CA LEU A 107 -23.80 -19.24 -14.54
C LEU A 107 -22.27 -19.21 -14.52
N GLN A 108 -21.68 -18.06 -14.84
CA GLN A 108 -20.25 -17.83 -14.83
C GLN A 108 -19.96 -16.47 -14.18
N PRO A 109 -19.60 -16.45 -12.89
CA PRO A 109 -19.10 -15.25 -12.25
C PRO A 109 -17.83 -14.75 -12.93
N ALA A 110 -17.69 -13.43 -13.04
CA ALA A 110 -16.48 -12.82 -13.58
C ALA A 110 -15.67 -12.18 -12.44
N PHE A 111 -14.35 -12.12 -12.64
CA PHE A 111 -13.41 -11.55 -11.69
C PHE A 111 -12.43 -10.65 -12.46
N LEU A 112 -12.19 -9.47 -11.92
CA LEU A 112 -11.17 -8.55 -12.42
C LEU A 112 -10.16 -8.31 -11.30
N SER A 113 -8.88 -8.62 -11.54
CA SER A 113 -7.77 -8.17 -10.71
C SER A 113 -6.91 -7.19 -11.49
N THR A 114 -6.50 -6.10 -10.85
CA THR A 114 -5.42 -5.22 -11.32
C THR A 114 -4.10 -5.52 -10.62
N GLY A 115 -4.00 -6.66 -9.92
CA GLY A 115 -2.78 -7.10 -9.26
C GLY A 115 -1.68 -7.49 -10.25
N PRO A 116 -0.40 -7.47 -9.81
CA PRO A 116 0.75 -7.82 -10.64
C PRO A 116 0.64 -9.19 -11.33
N GLU A 117 -0.09 -10.13 -10.73
CA GLU A 117 -0.31 -11.49 -11.22
C GLU A 117 -1.18 -11.57 -12.48
N ASN A 118 -2.01 -10.56 -12.77
CA ASN A 118 -3.07 -10.64 -13.76
C ASN A 118 -2.77 -9.88 -15.07
N GLY A 119 -1.51 -9.43 -15.24
CA GLY A 119 -1.03 -8.72 -16.41
C GLY A 119 -1.41 -7.23 -16.45
N TYR A 120 -1.23 -6.61 -17.62
CA TYR A 120 -1.42 -5.17 -17.79
C TYR A 120 -2.89 -4.75 -17.70
N THR A 121 -3.16 -3.74 -16.89
CA THR A 121 -4.39 -2.94 -16.94
C THR A 121 -4.05 -1.46 -16.95
N HIS A 122 -4.92 -0.61 -17.52
CA HIS A 122 -4.68 0.84 -17.54
C HIS A 122 -4.63 1.47 -16.13
N TRP A 123 -5.20 0.80 -15.11
CA TRP A 123 -5.11 1.24 -13.72
C TRP A 123 -3.72 1.01 -13.12
N GLY A 124 -2.97 0.03 -13.62
CA GLY A 124 -1.70 -0.40 -13.03
C GLY A 124 -1.85 -0.72 -11.54
N GLN A 125 -0.78 -0.47 -10.78
CA GLN A 125 -0.76 -0.48 -9.33
C GLN A 125 -0.26 0.87 -8.80
N GLN A 126 -0.72 1.23 -7.61
CA GLN A 126 -0.26 2.43 -6.92
C GLN A 126 0.86 2.10 -5.95
N THR A 127 2.04 2.68 -6.16
CA THR A 127 3.20 2.48 -5.30
C THR A 127 3.44 3.64 -4.36
N PHE A 128 3.74 3.29 -3.11
CA PHE A 128 4.06 4.17 -2.00
C PHE A 128 5.50 3.89 -1.58
N TYR A 129 6.44 4.66 -2.13
CA TYR A 129 7.86 4.46 -1.86
C TYR A 129 8.25 4.94 -0.47
N PHE A 130 9.04 4.15 0.23
CA PHE A 130 9.65 4.60 1.48
C PHE A 130 10.75 5.61 1.18
N GLN A 131 10.92 6.57 2.10
CA GLN A 131 12.05 7.50 2.03
C GLN A 131 13.40 6.78 1.97
N SER A 132 13.52 5.66 2.69
CA SER A 132 14.69 4.79 2.71
C SER A 132 14.25 3.35 2.61
N SER A 133 14.83 2.60 1.67
CA SER A 133 14.53 1.18 1.48
C SER A 133 15.02 0.34 2.66
N ILE A 134 14.28 -0.70 3.04
CA ILE A 134 14.65 -1.60 4.14
C ILE A 134 15.41 -2.79 3.56
N PRO A 135 16.72 -2.96 3.85
CA PRO A 135 17.48 -4.05 3.26
C PRO A 135 17.04 -5.41 3.80
N LEU A 136 17.02 -6.42 2.94
CA LEU A 136 16.84 -7.82 3.33
C LEU A 136 18.21 -8.47 3.54
N LEU A 137 18.32 -9.30 4.57
CA LEU A 137 19.56 -9.99 4.92
C LEU A 137 19.38 -11.50 4.84
N LYS A 138 20.32 -12.18 4.18
CA LYS A 138 20.32 -13.64 4.08
C LYS A 138 20.35 -14.29 5.47
N GLY A 139 19.53 -15.31 5.69
CA GLY A 139 19.35 -16.00 6.97
C GLY A 139 18.49 -15.26 7.99
N GLN A 140 17.87 -14.13 7.60
CA GLN A 140 16.98 -13.35 8.45
C GLN A 140 15.64 -13.09 7.76
N THR A 141 14.59 -13.10 8.57
CA THR A 141 13.25 -12.70 8.18
C THR A 141 13.00 -11.29 8.68
N THR A 142 12.64 -10.40 7.76
CA THR A 142 12.18 -9.04 8.08
C THR A 142 10.68 -9.05 8.19
N ARG A 143 10.14 -8.65 9.34
CA ARG A 143 8.71 -8.48 9.57
C ARG A 143 8.36 -7.00 9.47
N LEU A 144 7.42 -6.66 8.61
CA LEU A 144 6.89 -5.31 8.40
C LEU A 144 5.44 -5.30 8.88
N LYS A 145 5.17 -4.60 9.98
CA LYS A 145 3.84 -4.50 10.58
C LYS A 145 3.40 -3.06 10.62
N GLY A 146 2.16 -2.78 10.24
CA GLY A 146 1.63 -1.43 10.22
C GLY A 146 0.15 -1.35 9.98
N GLU A 147 -0.30 -0.13 9.74
CA GLU A 147 -1.68 0.24 9.43
C GLU A 147 -1.70 1.25 8.28
N VAL A 148 -2.81 1.25 7.55
CA VAL A 148 -3.10 2.19 6.48
C VAL A 148 -4.34 2.99 6.85
N GLU A 149 -4.33 4.28 6.60
CA GLU A 149 -5.49 5.14 6.71
C GLU A 149 -5.59 5.93 5.42
N MET A 150 -6.77 5.95 4.80
CA MET A 150 -6.99 6.60 3.52
C MET A 150 -8.23 7.48 3.59
N MET A 151 -8.08 8.79 3.42
CA MET A 151 -9.17 9.76 3.57
C MET A 151 -9.16 10.76 2.41
N ARG A 152 -10.34 11.18 1.95
CA ARG A 152 -10.47 12.21 0.90
C ARG A 152 -9.87 13.54 1.36
N THR A 153 -9.25 14.26 0.44
CA THR A 153 -8.73 15.61 0.75
C THR A 153 -9.87 16.61 0.94
N LYS A 154 -9.61 17.70 1.68
CA LYS A 154 -10.61 18.76 1.90
C LYS A 154 -10.81 19.60 0.65
N GLU A 155 -9.76 19.73 -0.15
CA GLU A 155 -9.68 20.56 -1.35
C GLU A 155 -10.38 19.90 -2.54
N ASN A 156 -10.33 18.56 -2.64
CA ASN A 156 -10.98 17.82 -3.73
C ASN A 156 -11.43 16.43 -3.25
N SER A 157 -12.75 16.20 -3.26
CA SER A 157 -13.36 14.93 -2.84
C SER A 157 -13.02 13.72 -3.71
N ARG A 158 -12.32 13.91 -4.83
CA ARG A 158 -11.81 12.86 -5.71
C ARG A 158 -10.37 12.44 -5.38
N LEU A 159 -9.64 13.25 -4.63
CA LEU A 159 -8.26 12.98 -4.23
C LEU A 159 -8.21 12.39 -2.83
N TYR A 160 -7.19 11.60 -2.55
CA TYR A 160 -7.02 10.94 -1.26
C TYR A 160 -5.65 11.24 -0.65
N ASN A 161 -5.61 11.30 0.68
CA ASN A 161 -4.38 11.18 1.46
C ASN A 161 -4.35 9.79 2.07
N CYS A 162 -3.23 9.10 1.92
CA CYS A 162 -2.94 7.79 2.46
C CYS A 162 -1.84 7.91 3.51
N ARG A 163 -2.20 7.78 4.79
CA ARG A 163 -1.24 7.65 5.89
C ARG A 163 -0.89 6.18 6.04
N ILE A 164 0.40 5.89 6.08
CA ILE A 164 0.94 4.55 6.34
C ILE A 164 1.84 4.67 7.58
N ALA A 165 1.48 3.95 8.63
CA ALA A 165 2.25 3.88 9.86
C ALA A 165 2.78 2.46 10.03
N TYR A 166 4.09 2.29 10.18
CA TYR A 166 4.70 0.96 10.21
C TYR A 166 5.93 0.87 11.10
N THR A 167 6.23 -0.36 11.50
CA THR A 167 7.47 -0.77 12.17
C THR A 167 8.07 -1.94 11.41
N SER A 168 9.39 -2.02 11.42
CA SER A 168 10.13 -3.14 10.87
C SER A 168 10.93 -3.82 11.97
N SER A 169 10.99 -5.15 11.94
CA SER A 169 11.81 -5.94 12.85
C SER A 169 12.50 -7.08 12.12
N ARG A 170 13.62 -7.55 12.63
CA ARG A 170 14.37 -8.68 12.06
C ARG A 170 14.57 -9.79 13.07
N LYS A 171 14.49 -11.02 12.60
CA LYS A 171 14.82 -12.24 13.37
C LYS A 171 15.61 -13.21 12.51
N LYS A 172 16.37 -14.11 13.13
CA LYS A 172 16.98 -15.23 12.38
C LYS A 172 15.87 -16.18 11.93
N ASN A 173 16.05 -16.81 10.77
CA ASN A 173 15.04 -17.73 10.23
C ASN A 173 14.80 -18.95 11.13
N GLU A 174 15.84 -19.46 11.77
CA GLU A 174 15.79 -20.62 12.66
C GLU A 174 15.47 -20.25 14.11
N ALA A 175 15.28 -18.96 14.42
CA ALA A 175 14.92 -18.55 15.77
C ALA A 175 13.48 -18.95 16.09
N ASP A 176 13.25 -19.33 17.34
CA ASP A 176 11.92 -19.65 17.84
C ASP A 176 10.97 -18.47 17.64
N LYS A 177 9.65 -18.73 17.53
CA LYS A 177 8.67 -17.66 17.26
C LYS A 177 8.68 -16.55 18.32
N ASP A 178 9.06 -16.90 19.54
CA ASP A 178 9.14 -16.00 20.71
C ASP A 178 10.54 -15.43 20.95
N ALA A 179 11.51 -15.71 20.07
CA ALA A 179 12.83 -15.14 20.20
C ALA A 179 12.80 -13.61 20.01
N PRO A 180 13.53 -12.84 20.83
CA PRO A 180 13.55 -11.39 20.70
C PRO A 180 14.09 -10.97 19.33
N PRO A 181 13.57 -9.88 18.74
CA PRO A 181 14.06 -9.39 17.46
C PRO A 181 15.52 -8.94 17.59
N LEU A 182 16.32 -9.22 16.56
CA LEU A 182 17.71 -8.75 16.44
C LEU A 182 17.77 -7.23 16.30
N MET A 183 16.75 -6.65 15.66
CA MET A 183 16.62 -5.23 15.43
C MET A 183 15.13 -4.92 15.31
N GLN A 184 14.74 -3.76 15.83
CA GLN A 184 13.41 -3.21 15.68
C GLN A 184 13.56 -1.71 15.37
N SER A 185 12.84 -1.23 14.36
CA SER A 185 12.78 0.20 14.05
C SER A 185 11.78 0.89 14.96
N GLU A 186 11.94 2.21 15.10
CA GLU A 186 10.89 3.06 15.62
C GLU A 186 9.67 3.08 14.69
N LEU A 187 8.54 3.55 15.21
CA LEU A 187 7.33 3.79 14.43
C LEU A 187 7.63 4.86 13.38
N THR A 188 7.47 4.50 12.11
CA THR A 188 7.60 5.42 10.97
C THR A 188 6.23 5.73 10.43
N GLU A 189 5.92 7.01 10.28
CA GLU A 189 4.66 7.48 9.69
C GLU A 189 4.95 8.29 8.43
N GLN A 190 4.24 7.96 7.36
CA GLN A 190 4.39 8.60 6.05
C GLN A 190 3.00 8.89 5.48
N VAL A 191 2.81 10.09 4.95
CA VAL A 191 1.55 10.51 4.35
C VAL A 191 1.78 10.76 2.87
N TYR A 192 1.02 10.05 2.04
CA TYR A 192 1.09 10.11 0.60
C TYR A 192 -0.17 10.75 0.04
N GLN A 193 -0.01 11.66 -0.91
CA GLN A 193 -1.10 12.13 -1.74
C GLN A 193 -1.34 11.13 -2.88
N ILE A 194 -2.59 10.77 -3.10
CA ILE A 194 -3.03 9.98 -4.25
C ILE A 194 -3.72 10.96 -5.23
N PRO A 195 -3.07 11.26 -6.37
CA PRO A 195 -3.59 12.20 -7.37
C PRO A 195 -4.75 11.64 -8.20
#